data_AF-A0A8H4AL27-F1
#
_entry.id   AF-A0A8H4AL27-F1
#
_cell.length_a   1.000
_cell.length_b   1.000
_cell.length_c   1.000
_cell.angle_alpha   90.00
_cell.angle_beta   90.00
_cell.angle_gamma   90.00
#
_symmetry.space_group_name_H-M   'P 1'
#
loop_
_entity.id
_entity.type
_entity.pdbx_description
1 polymer ?
#
loop_
_entity_poly.entity_id
_entity_poly.type
_entity_poly.pdbx_seq_one_letter_code
_entity_poly.pdbx_strand_id
1 'polypeptide(L)'
;MKLTSNAFIIEDISNGLEPFPVSLIYNDDKELEELRIHRKYTVHCVELSSEKEIVTNEESPSYYDGCDCTDNCISEDCGCKSAHGYFYTTQQSHQRGLNLNFFVPTSIYECNSSCTCSPIICPNRIVQHGIKIPLQVFKTMDGRGWGLRTLRKIFKGMFVCEYAGEIIRTEEAKRRWEEMKSDAMAQNYVLCLREHVENRILRTNIDPINIGNAGRYINHSCAPSLQIYLVRINSLIPVAAFFAVRDIDAGEELTFDYSGFDDHGGRLENVAMVDDIEGKKGKKKCLCGNEICRGILPFDQSL
;
A
#
# COMPACT_ATOMS: atom_id res chain seq x y z
N MET A 1 -30.43 -5.74 5.12
CA MET A 1 -29.61 -6.26 4.00
C MET A 1 -29.88 -7.77 3.94
N LYS A 2 -30.62 -8.26 2.94
CA LYS A 2 -30.86 -9.71 2.78
C LYS A 2 -29.57 -10.33 2.29
N LEU A 3 -28.88 -11.09 3.14
CA LEU A 3 -27.78 -11.95 2.73
C LEU A 3 -28.33 -12.94 1.70
N THR A 4 -27.80 -12.91 0.47
CA THR A 4 -28.02 -13.95 -0.52
C THR A 4 -27.53 -15.28 0.04
N SER A 5 -28.31 -16.33 -0.17
CA SER A 5 -28.37 -17.52 0.68
C SER A 5 -27.23 -18.54 0.49
N ASN A 6 -26.04 -18.14 0.02
CA ASN A 6 -24.81 -18.95 0.04
C ASN A 6 -23.61 -18.02 -0.16
N ALA A 7 -23.08 -17.45 0.92
CA ALA A 7 -21.79 -16.76 0.90
C ALA A 7 -20.75 -17.67 1.56
N PHE A 8 -19.65 -17.90 0.85
CA PHE A 8 -18.50 -18.67 1.35
C PHE A 8 -17.47 -17.71 1.93
N ILE A 9 -16.73 -18.18 2.94
CA ILE A 9 -15.70 -17.39 3.62
C ILE A 9 -14.41 -18.22 3.69
N ILE A 10 -13.31 -17.65 3.22
CA ILE A 10 -11.96 -18.07 3.63
C ILE A 10 -11.56 -17.17 4.79
N GLU A 11 -11.30 -17.77 5.94
CA GLU A 11 -11.04 -17.02 7.18
C GLU A 11 -9.76 -16.19 7.11
N ASP A 12 -8.74 -16.71 6.42
CA ASP A 12 -7.45 -16.01 6.27
C ASP A 12 -6.72 -16.41 4.98
N ILE A 13 -6.66 -15.47 4.01
CA ILE A 13 -5.89 -15.65 2.78
C ILE A 13 -4.39 -15.41 2.95
N SER A 14 -3.98 -14.86 4.10
CA SER A 14 -2.56 -14.70 4.43
C SER A 14 -1.94 -15.98 4.99
N ASN A 15 -2.75 -17.00 5.33
CA ASN A 15 -2.32 -18.26 5.94
C ASN A 15 -1.46 -18.07 7.20
N GLY A 16 -1.85 -17.13 8.07
CA GLY A 16 -1.17 -16.83 9.33
C GLY A 16 0.11 -16.01 9.19
N LEU A 17 0.43 -15.50 7.99
CA LEU A 17 1.59 -14.63 7.79
C LEU A 17 1.38 -13.24 8.40
N GLU A 18 0.15 -12.71 8.34
CA GLU A 18 -0.20 -11.43 8.95
C GLU A 18 -0.55 -11.62 10.44
N PRO A 19 -0.26 -10.65 11.32
CA PRO A 19 -0.64 -10.72 12.73
C PRO A 19 -2.16 -10.75 12.97
N PHE A 20 -2.94 -10.22 12.02
CA PHE A 20 -4.40 -10.29 12.02
C PHE A 20 -4.88 -10.88 10.69
N PRO A 21 -5.90 -11.75 10.71
CA PRO A 21 -6.33 -12.46 9.52
C PRO A 21 -6.93 -11.52 8.47
N VAL A 22 -6.67 -11.84 7.21
CA VAL A 22 -7.27 -11.18 6.05
C VAL A 22 -8.29 -12.14 5.44
N SER A 23 -9.56 -11.95 5.78
CA SER A 23 -10.62 -12.85 5.29
C SER A 23 -10.99 -12.56 3.83
N LEU A 24 -11.61 -13.52 3.16
CA LEU A 24 -12.20 -13.37 1.83
C LEU A 24 -13.65 -13.87 1.87
N ILE A 25 -14.58 -13.08 1.32
CA ILE A 25 -15.97 -13.49 1.12
C ILE A 25 -16.29 -13.55 -0.38
N TYR A 26 -16.90 -14.65 -0.84
CA TYR A 26 -17.25 -14.90 -2.24
C TYR A 26 -18.55 -15.70 -2.37
N ASN A 27 -19.18 -15.68 -3.54
CA ASN A 27 -20.52 -16.28 -3.76
C ASN A 27 -20.49 -17.61 -4.51
N ASP A 28 -19.52 -17.83 -5.39
CA ASP A 28 -19.43 -19.04 -6.22
C ASP A 28 -17.99 -19.38 -6.64
N ASP A 29 -17.80 -20.57 -7.21
CA ASP A 29 -16.48 -21.04 -7.66
C ASP A 29 -15.87 -20.15 -8.74
N LYS A 30 -16.69 -19.49 -9.57
CA LYS A 30 -16.19 -18.61 -10.63
C LYS A 30 -15.53 -17.36 -10.02
N GLU A 31 -16.14 -16.77 -9.01
CA GLU A 31 -15.52 -15.68 -8.23
C GLU A 31 -14.19 -16.12 -7.62
N LEU A 32 -14.11 -17.35 -7.08
CA LEU A 32 -12.88 -17.88 -6.52
C LEU A 32 -11.79 -18.12 -7.58
N GLU A 33 -12.16 -18.60 -8.77
CA GLU A 33 -11.23 -18.76 -9.90
C GLU A 33 -10.63 -17.42 -10.36
N GLU A 34 -11.43 -16.34 -10.38
CA GLU A 34 -10.93 -14.99 -10.73
C GLU A 34 -9.81 -14.52 -9.78
N LEU A 35 -9.82 -14.99 -8.53
CA LEU A 35 -8.77 -14.65 -7.57
C LEU A 35 -7.49 -15.48 -7.73
N ARG A 36 -7.54 -16.63 -8.43
CA ARG A 36 -6.37 -17.49 -8.63
C ARG A 36 -5.28 -16.86 -9.49
N ILE A 37 -5.57 -15.76 -10.19
CA ILE A 37 -4.53 -14.94 -10.83
C ILE A 37 -3.50 -14.47 -9.80
N HIS A 38 -3.92 -14.32 -8.54
CA HIS A 38 -3.08 -13.93 -7.44
C HIS A 38 -2.59 -15.15 -6.67
N ARG A 39 -1.35 -15.56 -6.94
CA ARG A 39 -0.88 -16.90 -6.60
C ARG A 39 -0.32 -17.02 -5.19
N LYS A 40 0.47 -16.03 -4.75
CA LYS A 40 1.23 -16.10 -3.50
C LYS A 40 1.02 -14.87 -2.63
N TYR A 41 0.69 -15.09 -1.36
CA TYR A 41 0.67 -14.02 -0.36
C TYR A 41 2.08 -13.75 0.17
N THR A 42 2.42 -12.47 0.34
CA THR A 42 3.63 -11.99 1.05
C THR A 42 3.21 -10.88 2.01
N VAL A 43 3.99 -10.64 3.07
CA VAL A 43 3.75 -9.53 4.01
C VAL A 43 4.53 -8.27 3.63
N HIS A 44 5.70 -8.45 3.00
CA HIS A 44 6.59 -7.38 2.56
C HIS A 44 6.93 -7.53 1.08
N CYS A 45 7.45 -6.45 0.48
CA CYS A 45 7.97 -6.50 -0.88
C CYS A 45 9.14 -7.49 -0.98
N VAL A 46 9.25 -8.15 -2.14
CA VAL A 46 10.32 -9.13 -2.41
C VAL A 46 11.06 -8.77 -3.69
N GLU A 47 12.38 -8.97 -3.68
CA GLU A 47 13.19 -8.94 -4.89
C GLU A 47 13.33 -10.37 -5.44
N LEU A 48 13.29 -10.52 -6.77
CA LEU A 48 13.50 -11.80 -7.43
C LEU A 48 14.86 -11.85 -8.13
N SER A 49 15.53 -12.99 -8.03
CA SER A 49 16.73 -13.29 -8.82
C SER A 49 16.38 -13.47 -10.30
N SER A 50 17.41 -13.58 -11.16
CA SER A 50 17.21 -13.96 -12.57
C SER A 50 16.51 -15.30 -12.76
N GLU A 51 16.59 -16.19 -11.76
CA GLU A 51 15.98 -17.52 -11.75
C GLU A 51 14.58 -17.51 -11.12
N LYS A 52 14.03 -16.32 -10.81
CA LYS A 52 12.72 -16.09 -10.17
C LYS A 52 12.61 -16.64 -8.74
N GLU A 53 13.74 -16.74 -8.07
CA GLU A 53 13.78 -17.08 -6.64
C GLU A 53 13.75 -15.81 -5.80
N ILE A 54 13.12 -15.87 -4.61
CA ILE A 54 13.08 -14.74 -3.69
C ILE A 54 14.48 -14.53 -3.11
N VAL A 55 15.01 -13.33 -3.29
CA VAL A 55 16.27 -12.91 -2.67
C VAL A 55 15.99 -12.47 -1.24
N THR A 56 16.51 -13.20 -0.25
CA THR A 56 16.39 -12.85 1.16
C THR A 56 17.59 -11.99 1.58
N ASN A 57 17.36 -10.71 1.86
CA ASN A 57 18.38 -9.80 2.39
C ASN A 57 18.45 -9.81 3.93
N GLU A 58 17.97 -10.87 4.60
CA GLU A 58 17.84 -10.94 6.06
C GLU A 58 19.16 -10.74 6.82
N GLU A 59 20.30 -10.99 6.17
CA GLU A 59 21.65 -10.81 6.75
C GLU A 59 22.30 -9.45 6.42
N SER A 60 21.66 -8.59 5.63
CA SER A 60 22.22 -7.28 5.28
C SER A 60 22.09 -6.30 6.46
N PRO A 61 23.16 -5.58 6.83
CA PRO A 61 23.06 -4.54 7.85
C PRO A 61 22.09 -3.44 7.40
N SER A 62 21.45 -2.78 8.37
CA SER A 62 20.57 -1.64 8.10
C SER A 62 21.32 -0.56 7.32
N TYR A 63 20.65 0.04 6.34
CA TYR A 63 21.20 1.11 5.52
C TYR A 63 21.55 2.38 6.32
N TYR A 64 20.86 2.64 7.42
CA TYR A 64 21.10 3.80 8.28
C TYR A 64 21.30 3.39 9.74
N ASP A 65 21.99 4.26 10.47
CA ASP A 65 22.33 4.04 11.87
C ASP A 65 21.07 3.84 12.73
N GLY A 66 21.19 2.91 13.68
CA GLY A 66 20.18 2.72 14.70
C GLY A 66 20.32 3.73 15.84
N CYS A 67 19.38 3.69 16.78
CA CYS A 67 19.49 4.41 18.04
C CYS A 67 20.09 3.52 19.14
N ASP A 68 20.68 4.14 20.15
CA ASP A 68 21.19 3.53 21.37
C ASP A 68 20.26 3.73 22.59
N CYS A 69 18.99 4.08 22.35
CA CYS A 69 18.00 4.35 23.39
C CYS A 69 17.86 3.19 24.38
N THR A 70 17.79 3.52 25.67
CA THR A 70 17.54 2.57 26.77
C THR A 70 16.10 2.63 27.29
N ASP A 71 15.37 3.68 26.95
CA ASP A 71 13.98 3.93 27.34
C ASP A 71 12.96 3.47 26.26
N ASN A 72 13.42 2.65 25.30
CA ASN A 72 12.64 2.21 24.14
C ASN A 72 12.11 3.36 23.28
N CYS A 73 12.87 4.44 23.16
CA CYS A 73 12.49 5.62 22.39
C CYS A 73 11.17 6.22 22.88
N ILE A 74 10.85 6.13 24.17
CA ILE A 74 9.67 6.79 24.73
C ILE A 74 9.92 8.29 24.76
N SER A 75 11.11 8.72 25.18
CA SER A 75 11.53 10.10 25.10
C SER A 75 11.73 10.58 23.67
N GLU A 76 11.90 11.89 23.56
CA GLU A 76 12.29 12.51 22.30
C GLU A 76 13.78 12.30 22.01
N ASP A 77 14.61 12.01 23.01
CA ASP A 77 16.07 11.80 22.84
C ASP A 77 16.39 10.44 22.21
N CYS A 78 16.06 10.30 20.93
CA CYS A 78 16.28 9.10 20.14
C CYS A 78 17.00 9.45 18.85
N GLY A 79 18.17 8.86 18.61
CA GLY A 79 18.97 9.10 17.40
C GLY A 79 18.17 9.01 16.10
N CYS A 80 17.30 8.01 15.95
CA CYS A 80 16.44 7.88 14.76
C CYS A 80 15.45 9.03 14.63
N LYS A 81 14.80 9.45 15.73
CA LYS A 81 13.80 10.52 15.69
C LYS A 81 14.44 11.90 15.56
N SER A 82 15.59 12.12 16.20
CA SER A 82 16.36 13.36 16.08
C SER A 82 16.94 13.53 14.68
N ALA A 83 17.39 12.44 14.04
CA ALA A 83 17.94 12.48 12.69
C ALA A 83 16.86 12.65 11.61
N HIS A 84 15.69 12.02 11.78
CA HIS A 84 14.71 11.90 10.71
C HIS A 84 13.36 12.54 11.00
N GLY A 85 13.00 12.76 12.27
CA GLY A 85 11.74 13.38 12.68
C GLY A 85 10.84 12.47 13.54
N TYR A 86 9.78 13.08 14.07
CA TYR A 86 8.82 12.46 14.98
C TYR A 86 7.47 12.28 14.26
N PHE A 87 7.24 11.09 13.72
CA PHE A 87 6.09 10.86 12.83
C PHE A 87 4.88 10.26 13.55
N TYR A 88 5.13 9.37 14.50
CA TYR A 88 4.08 8.64 15.19
C TYR A 88 3.73 9.27 16.53
N THR A 89 2.45 9.53 16.72
CA THR A 89 1.89 10.05 17.97
C THR A 89 0.74 9.16 18.42
N THR A 90 0.48 9.16 19.73
CA THR A 90 -0.71 8.51 20.28
C THR A 90 -1.93 9.33 19.89
N GLN A 91 -2.82 8.74 19.10
CA GLN A 91 -4.07 9.34 18.66
C GLN A 91 -5.13 9.27 19.77
N GLN A 92 -6.25 9.98 19.58
CA GLN A 92 -7.39 9.96 20.52
C GLN A 92 -7.91 8.54 20.82
N SER A 93 -7.73 7.61 19.88
CA SER A 93 -8.07 6.19 20.01
C SER A 93 -7.12 5.38 20.89
N HIS A 94 -6.11 6.00 21.51
CA HIS A 94 -4.99 5.34 22.21
C HIS A 94 -4.13 4.45 21.31
N GLN A 95 -4.33 4.50 20.00
CA GLN A 95 -3.47 3.82 19.03
C GLN A 95 -2.45 4.81 18.48
N ARG A 96 -1.24 4.32 18.17
CA ARG A 96 -0.22 5.14 17.53
C ARG A 96 -0.46 5.20 16.03
N GLY A 97 -0.23 6.38 15.46
CA GLY A 97 -0.36 6.65 14.03
C GLY A 97 0.22 8.00 13.67
N LEU A 98 0.20 8.33 12.38
CA LEU A 98 0.67 9.61 11.87
C LEU A 98 -0.19 10.76 12.36
N ASN A 99 0.46 11.84 12.80
CA ASN A 99 -0.25 13.08 13.09
C ASN A 99 -0.47 13.89 11.81
N LEU A 100 -1.56 13.59 11.11
CA LEU A 100 -1.95 14.23 9.86
C LEU A 100 -2.51 15.66 10.02
N ASN A 101 -2.37 16.28 11.20
CA ASN A 101 -2.65 17.71 11.38
C ASN A 101 -1.43 18.58 11.08
N PHE A 102 -0.25 17.97 10.97
CA PHE A 102 0.99 18.62 10.58
C PHE A 102 1.46 18.09 9.22
N PHE A 103 2.36 18.83 8.59
CA PHE A 103 3.03 18.35 7.39
C PHE A 103 3.83 17.09 7.74
N VAL A 104 3.52 15.97 7.08
CA VAL A 104 4.29 14.74 7.17
C VAL A 104 5.17 14.68 5.93
N PRO A 105 6.50 14.69 6.08
CA PRO A 105 7.42 14.60 4.94
C PRO A 105 7.24 13.25 4.24
N THR A 106 7.70 13.18 2.99
CA THR A 106 7.47 12.02 2.14
C THR A 106 8.16 10.75 2.58
N SER A 107 9.32 10.87 3.25
CA SER A 107 10.03 9.73 3.82
C SER A 107 9.94 9.73 5.34
N ILE A 108 9.31 8.69 5.87
CA ILE A 108 9.23 8.35 7.28
C ILE A 108 10.31 7.33 7.58
N TYR A 109 10.98 7.45 8.73
CA TYR A 109 12.01 6.52 9.16
C TYR A 109 11.63 5.88 10.48
N GLU A 110 11.53 4.55 10.49
CA GLU A 110 11.32 3.77 11.70
C GLU A 110 12.63 3.42 12.39
N CYS A 111 12.55 2.97 13.64
CA CYS A 111 13.67 2.26 14.24
C CYS A 111 13.89 0.93 13.51
N ASN A 112 15.16 0.56 13.35
CA ASN A 112 15.61 -0.51 12.46
C ASN A 112 16.31 -1.64 13.24
N SER A 113 16.88 -2.61 12.53
CA SER A 113 17.58 -3.75 13.14
C SER A 113 18.85 -3.37 13.91
N SER A 114 19.44 -2.21 13.63
CA SER A 114 20.61 -1.68 14.34
C SER A 114 20.26 -0.93 15.64
N CYS A 115 18.98 -0.69 15.93
CA CYS A 115 18.56 0.00 17.14
C CYS A 115 18.58 -0.91 18.38
N THR A 116 19.01 -0.38 19.53
CA THR A 116 18.92 -1.07 20.84
C THR A 116 17.51 -1.08 21.43
N CYS A 117 16.63 -0.18 20.96
CA CYS A 117 15.25 -0.10 21.43
C CYS A 117 14.48 -1.39 21.13
N SER A 118 13.53 -1.75 21.98
CA SER A 118 12.76 -2.98 21.84
C SER A 118 12.07 -3.10 20.47
N PRO A 119 12.17 -4.27 19.83
CA PRO A 119 11.47 -4.54 18.58
C PRO A 119 9.95 -4.75 18.76
N ILE A 120 9.41 -4.62 19.98
CA ILE A 120 7.98 -4.87 20.26
C ILE A 120 7.28 -3.60 20.75
N ILE A 121 7.93 -2.83 21.61
CA ILE A 121 7.27 -1.71 22.31
C ILE A 121 7.78 -0.33 21.89
N CYS A 122 8.81 -0.26 21.04
CA CYS A 122 9.31 1.01 20.53
C CYS A 122 8.19 1.75 19.78
N PRO A 123 7.87 3.01 20.15
CA PRO A 123 6.81 3.77 19.52
C PRO A 123 7.13 4.19 18.08
N ASN A 124 8.39 4.05 17.66
CA ASN A 124 8.87 4.32 16.31
C ASN A 124 8.96 3.04 15.46
N ARG A 125 8.15 2.02 15.77
CA ARG A 125 7.98 0.79 15.00
C ARG A 125 6.48 0.54 14.83
N ILE A 126 5.91 0.89 13.68
CA ILE A 126 4.47 0.78 13.40
C ILE A 126 4.24 -0.09 12.17
N VAL A 127 4.76 0.31 11.03
CA VAL A 127 4.57 -0.38 9.74
C VAL A 127 5.20 -1.77 9.78
N GLN A 128 6.40 -1.89 10.35
CA GLN A 128 7.10 -3.17 10.48
C GLN A 128 6.39 -4.20 11.38
N HIS A 129 5.30 -3.82 12.05
CA HIS A 129 4.48 -4.74 12.85
C HIS A 129 3.28 -5.32 12.10
N GLY A 130 3.16 -5.04 10.79
CA GLY A 130 2.14 -5.62 9.92
C GLY A 130 0.72 -5.19 10.28
N ILE A 131 -0.26 -5.86 9.66
CA ILE A 131 -1.67 -5.53 9.81
C ILE A 131 -2.13 -5.74 11.26
N LYS A 132 -2.78 -4.72 11.86
CA LYS A 132 -3.30 -4.75 13.25
C LYS A 132 -4.83 -4.73 13.36
N ILE A 133 -5.52 -4.82 12.22
CA ILE A 133 -6.97 -4.74 12.12
C ILE A 133 -7.47 -5.84 11.18
N PRO A 134 -8.62 -6.47 11.47
CA PRO A 134 -9.19 -7.49 10.59
C PRO A 134 -9.68 -6.84 9.30
N LEU A 135 -9.13 -7.29 8.17
CA LEU A 135 -9.52 -6.86 6.83
C LEU A 135 -10.30 -7.97 6.13
N GLN A 136 -11.06 -7.59 5.11
CA GLN A 136 -11.81 -8.53 4.29
C GLN A 136 -11.76 -8.14 2.82
N VAL A 137 -11.35 -9.09 1.99
CA VAL A 137 -11.50 -9.03 0.54
C VAL A 137 -12.94 -9.40 0.19
N PHE A 138 -13.58 -8.60 -0.65
CA PHE A 138 -14.98 -8.79 -1.04
C PHE A 138 -15.22 -8.38 -2.49
N LYS A 139 -16.25 -8.94 -3.13
CA LYS A 139 -16.67 -8.54 -4.47
C LYS A 139 -17.46 -7.24 -4.40
N THR A 140 -17.00 -6.20 -5.10
CA THR A 140 -17.73 -4.93 -5.25
C THR A 140 -18.95 -5.12 -6.16
N MET A 141 -20.04 -4.41 -5.88
CA MET A 141 -21.29 -4.51 -6.66
C MET A 141 -21.35 -3.52 -7.83
N ASP A 142 -20.42 -2.57 -7.91
CA ASP A 142 -20.41 -1.46 -8.86
C ASP A 142 -19.49 -1.72 -10.08
N GLY A 143 -18.95 -2.93 -10.19
CA GLY A 143 -18.11 -3.35 -11.30
C GLY A 143 -16.62 -2.98 -11.17
N ARG A 144 -16.17 -2.50 -10.01
CA ARG A 144 -14.72 -2.29 -9.74
C ARG A 144 -13.94 -3.58 -9.50
N GLY A 145 -14.62 -4.72 -9.38
CA GLY A 145 -14.00 -6.02 -9.18
C GLY A 145 -13.90 -6.39 -7.71
N TRP A 146 -12.74 -6.90 -7.28
CA TRP A 146 -12.48 -7.19 -5.88
C TRP A 146 -12.05 -5.92 -5.15
N GLY A 147 -12.53 -5.74 -3.93
CA GLY A 147 -12.20 -4.62 -3.04
C GLY A 147 -11.69 -5.13 -1.71
N LEU A 148 -11.03 -4.25 -0.95
CA LEU A 148 -10.66 -4.49 0.44
C LEU A 148 -11.52 -3.61 1.34
N ARG A 149 -12.08 -4.17 2.41
CA ARG A 149 -12.80 -3.41 3.45
C ARG A 149 -12.27 -3.73 4.83
N THR A 150 -12.49 -2.81 5.76
CA THR A 150 -12.18 -3.06 7.17
C THR A 150 -13.36 -3.70 7.89
N LEU A 151 -13.11 -4.59 8.84
CA LEU A 151 -14.15 -5.14 9.72
C LEU A 151 -14.25 -4.40 11.06
N ARG A 152 -13.39 -3.39 11.28
CA ARG A 152 -13.41 -2.53 12.48
C ARG A 152 -13.22 -1.06 12.09
N LYS A 153 -13.66 -0.15 12.96
CA LYS A 153 -13.39 1.27 12.79
C LYS A 153 -11.87 1.53 12.74
N ILE A 154 -11.44 2.35 11.79
CA ILE A 154 -10.07 2.85 11.66
C ILE A 154 -10.13 4.37 11.88
N PHE A 155 -9.26 4.89 12.73
CA PHE A 155 -9.15 6.32 12.98
C PHE A 155 -8.13 6.96 12.05
N LYS A 156 -8.33 8.24 11.73
CA LYS A 156 -7.39 9.06 10.97
C LYS A 156 -5.96 8.89 11.53
N GLY A 157 -5.00 8.72 10.62
CA GLY A 157 -3.57 8.56 10.92
C GLY A 157 -3.13 7.13 11.23
N MET A 158 -4.05 6.16 11.36
CA MET A 158 -3.66 4.77 11.61
C MET A 158 -3.06 4.10 10.38
N PHE A 159 -2.03 3.28 10.60
CA PHE A 159 -1.52 2.33 9.60
C PHE A 159 -2.56 1.24 9.33
N VAL A 160 -2.70 0.85 8.07
CA VAL A 160 -3.68 -0.15 7.61
C VAL A 160 -2.99 -1.40 7.08
N CYS A 161 -2.22 -1.27 5.99
CA CYS A 161 -1.41 -2.34 5.39
C CYS A 161 -0.38 -1.74 4.43
N GLU A 162 0.57 -2.56 3.97
CA GLU A 162 1.48 -2.20 2.88
C GLU A 162 0.82 -2.38 1.50
N TYR A 163 1.35 -1.73 0.48
CA TYR A 163 1.23 -2.20 -0.90
C TYR A 163 2.48 -3.02 -1.22
N ALA A 164 2.39 -4.34 -1.04
CA ALA A 164 3.55 -5.22 -1.17
C ALA A 164 3.42 -6.19 -2.33
N GLY A 165 4.54 -6.41 -3.03
CA GLY A 165 4.66 -7.36 -4.12
C GLY A 165 6.09 -7.53 -4.62
N GLU A 166 6.25 -7.98 -5.87
CA GLU A 166 7.56 -8.08 -6.51
C GLU A 166 8.11 -6.67 -6.80
N ILE A 167 9.33 -6.38 -6.34
CA ILE A 167 10.07 -5.20 -6.80
C ILE A 167 10.64 -5.51 -8.17
N ILE A 168 10.21 -4.75 -9.18
CA ILE A 168 10.58 -4.97 -10.58
C ILE A 168 11.27 -3.76 -11.20
N ARG A 169 12.16 -4.04 -12.15
CA ARG A 169 12.78 -2.99 -12.97
C ARG A 169 11.75 -2.39 -13.93
N THR A 170 12.01 -1.16 -14.37
CA THR A 170 11.14 -0.44 -15.32
C THR A 170 10.90 -1.22 -16.61
N GLU A 171 11.93 -1.88 -17.13
CA GLU A 171 11.85 -2.66 -18.35
C GLU A 171 10.90 -3.85 -18.19
N GLU A 172 10.93 -4.51 -17.03
CA GLU A 172 10.03 -5.61 -16.70
C GLU A 172 8.59 -5.13 -16.50
N ALA A 173 8.39 -3.99 -15.83
CA ALA A 173 7.08 -3.38 -15.69
C ALA A 173 6.44 -3.05 -17.05
N LYS A 174 7.23 -2.47 -17.97
CA LYS A 174 6.80 -2.20 -19.35
C LYS A 174 6.45 -3.48 -20.10
N ARG A 175 7.31 -4.50 -20.04
CA ARG A 175 7.08 -5.80 -20.67
C ARG A 175 5.77 -6.44 -20.20
N ARG A 176 5.54 -6.50 -18.87
CA ARG A 176 4.29 -7.04 -18.28
C ARG A 176 3.07 -6.23 -18.72
N TRP A 177 3.17 -4.90 -18.74
CA TRP A 177 2.08 -4.03 -19.20
C TRP A 177 1.73 -4.25 -20.68
N GLU A 178 2.73 -4.41 -21.55
CA GLU A 178 2.53 -4.68 -22.98
C GLU A 178 1.81 -6.01 -23.21
N GLU A 179 2.18 -7.07 -22.48
CA GLU A 179 1.51 -8.37 -22.55
C GLU A 179 0.03 -8.28 -22.16
N MET A 180 -0.28 -7.49 -21.13
CA MET A 180 -1.64 -7.28 -20.62
C MET A 180 -2.49 -6.36 -21.50
N LYS A 181 -1.89 -5.47 -22.30
CA LYS A 181 -2.61 -4.43 -23.06
C LYS A 181 -3.64 -4.99 -24.05
N SER A 182 -3.45 -6.23 -24.51
CA SER A 182 -4.35 -6.91 -25.44
C SER A 182 -5.61 -7.48 -24.76
N ASP A 183 -5.57 -7.69 -23.45
CA ASP A 183 -6.69 -8.21 -22.67
C ASP A 183 -7.48 -7.05 -22.04
N ALA A 184 -8.72 -6.87 -22.51
CA ALA A 184 -9.61 -5.83 -22.01
C ALA A 184 -9.93 -5.98 -20.51
N MET A 185 -9.81 -7.20 -19.97
CA MET A 185 -10.06 -7.52 -18.56
C MET A 185 -8.81 -7.40 -17.68
N ALA A 186 -7.62 -7.27 -18.28
CA ALA A 186 -6.38 -7.18 -17.51
C ALA A 186 -6.40 -5.96 -16.57
N GLN A 187 -6.00 -6.20 -15.33
CA GLN A 187 -5.85 -5.18 -14.30
C GLN A 187 -4.37 -4.86 -14.16
N ASN A 188 -4.05 -3.57 -14.07
CA ASN A 188 -2.68 -3.14 -13.82
C ASN A 188 -2.53 -2.86 -12.34
N TYR A 189 -1.69 -3.68 -11.71
CA TYR A 189 -1.36 -3.58 -10.30
C TYR A 189 0.03 -2.99 -10.07
N VAL A 190 0.75 -2.58 -11.12
CA VAL A 190 2.08 -1.99 -10.95
C VAL A 190 1.93 -0.62 -10.29
N LEU A 191 2.41 -0.50 -9.07
CA LEU A 191 2.56 0.76 -8.36
C LEU A 191 3.97 1.30 -8.61
N CYS A 192 4.06 2.51 -9.20
CA CYS A 192 5.32 3.21 -9.41
C CYS A 192 5.48 4.31 -8.37
N LEU A 193 6.41 4.12 -7.43
CA LEU A 193 6.85 5.15 -6.49
C LEU A 193 7.94 6.00 -7.14
N ARG A 194 7.83 7.33 -7.00
CA ARG A 194 8.81 8.29 -7.50
C ARG A 194 9.21 9.21 -6.36
N GLU A 195 10.50 9.26 -6.06
CA GLU A 195 11.09 10.14 -5.04
C GLU A 195 12.10 11.08 -5.72
N HIS A 196 11.82 12.37 -5.72
CA HIS A 196 12.63 13.46 -6.20
C HIS A 196 13.65 13.87 -5.12
N VAL A 197 14.80 13.20 -5.15
CA VAL A 197 15.93 13.52 -4.28
C VAL A 197 16.89 14.42 -5.04
N GLU A 198 16.93 15.70 -4.64
CA GLU A 198 17.73 16.75 -5.28
C GLU A 198 17.44 16.84 -6.80
N ASN A 199 18.41 16.47 -7.64
CA ASN A 199 18.32 16.49 -9.10
C ASN A 199 18.07 15.09 -9.69
N ARG A 200 17.60 14.12 -8.89
CA ARG A 200 17.36 12.74 -9.30
C ARG A 200 15.97 12.28 -8.92
N ILE A 201 15.43 11.35 -9.69
CA ILE A 201 14.19 10.64 -9.37
C ILE A 201 14.56 9.19 -9.08
N LEU A 202 14.43 8.78 -7.81
CA LEU A 202 14.47 7.38 -7.43
C LEU A 202 13.12 6.76 -7.78
N ARG A 203 13.16 5.60 -8.44
CA ARG A 203 11.97 4.90 -8.90
C ARG A 203 11.94 3.49 -8.33
N THR A 204 10.82 3.13 -7.71
CA THR A 204 10.55 1.77 -7.24
C THR A 204 9.24 1.31 -7.83
N ASN A 205 9.26 0.22 -8.61
CA ASN A 205 8.03 -0.37 -9.15
C ASN A 205 7.70 -1.64 -8.36
N ILE A 206 6.46 -1.74 -7.90
CA ILE A 206 5.95 -2.86 -7.11
C ILE A 206 4.81 -3.51 -7.90
N ASP A 207 4.94 -4.78 -8.22
CA ASP A 207 3.91 -5.57 -8.91
C ASP A 207 3.43 -6.72 -8.02
N PRO A 208 2.20 -6.63 -7.48
CA PRO A 208 1.66 -7.64 -6.58
C PRO A 208 0.87 -8.75 -7.30
N ILE A 209 0.91 -8.83 -8.65
CA ILE A 209 0.03 -9.76 -9.38
C ILE A 209 0.32 -11.22 -9.06
N ASN A 210 1.58 -11.66 -9.07
CA ASN A 210 1.93 -13.06 -8.79
C ASN A 210 2.23 -13.29 -7.30
N ILE A 211 2.97 -12.36 -6.70
CA ILE A 211 3.34 -12.35 -5.29
C ILE A 211 2.89 -11.00 -4.74
N GLY A 212 1.95 -10.98 -3.81
CA GLY A 212 1.46 -9.72 -3.25
C GLY A 212 0.62 -9.89 -1.99
N ASN A 213 0.41 -8.79 -1.26
CA ASN A 213 -0.35 -8.81 -0.02
C ASN A 213 -1.81 -8.37 -0.21
N ALA A 214 -2.52 -8.05 0.88
CA ALA A 214 -3.88 -7.52 0.85
C ALA A 214 -4.02 -6.17 0.12
N GLY A 215 -2.97 -5.35 0.08
CA GLY A 215 -2.98 -4.01 -0.50
C GLY A 215 -3.33 -3.98 -1.99
N ARG A 216 -3.08 -5.07 -2.73
CA ARG A 216 -3.43 -5.19 -4.15
C ARG A 216 -4.93 -5.10 -4.47
N TYR A 217 -5.77 -5.31 -3.46
CA TYR A 217 -7.23 -5.27 -3.60
C TYR A 217 -7.85 -3.91 -3.27
N ILE A 218 -7.05 -2.91 -2.91
CA ILE A 218 -7.54 -1.59 -2.56
C ILE A 218 -7.88 -0.84 -3.85
N ASN A 219 -9.15 -0.50 -4.05
CA ASN A 219 -9.61 0.15 -5.26
C ASN A 219 -9.32 1.65 -5.29
N HIS A 220 -9.46 2.23 -6.48
CA HIS A 220 -9.39 3.67 -6.66
C HIS A 220 -10.62 4.41 -6.11
N SER A 221 -10.40 5.57 -5.48
CA SER A 221 -11.42 6.62 -5.29
C SER A 221 -10.84 8.00 -5.54
N CYS A 222 -11.64 8.91 -6.12
CA CYS A 222 -11.30 10.33 -6.24
C CYS A 222 -11.45 11.10 -4.92
N ALA A 223 -12.07 10.48 -3.91
CA ALA A 223 -12.07 10.94 -2.52
C ALA A 223 -11.67 9.76 -1.63
N PRO A 224 -10.37 9.44 -1.56
CA PRO A 224 -9.89 8.21 -0.94
C PRO A 224 -10.03 8.20 0.58
N SER A 225 -10.02 7.01 1.16
CA SER A 225 -9.90 6.81 2.61
C SER A 225 -8.45 6.63 3.07
N LEU A 226 -7.55 6.26 2.14
CA LEU A 226 -6.14 5.97 2.40
C LEU A 226 -5.20 6.82 1.56
N GLN A 227 -3.99 7.03 2.08
CA GLN A 227 -2.86 7.59 1.36
C GLN A 227 -1.60 6.77 1.63
N ILE A 228 -0.71 6.69 0.63
CA ILE A 228 0.59 6.04 0.77
C ILE A 228 1.58 7.02 1.38
N TYR A 229 2.32 6.54 2.38
CA TYR A 229 3.52 7.17 2.93
C TYR A 229 4.70 6.22 2.73
N LEU A 230 5.85 6.78 2.38
CA LEU A 230 7.07 5.99 2.15
C LEU A 230 7.77 5.79 3.48
N VAL A 231 7.89 4.54 3.93
CA VAL A 231 8.48 4.22 5.23
C VAL A 231 9.76 3.41 5.04
N ARG A 232 10.87 3.93 5.56
CA ARG A 232 12.17 3.25 5.58
C ARG A 232 12.39 2.59 6.93
N ILE A 233 12.89 1.36 6.90
CA ILE A 233 13.21 0.56 8.10
C ILE A 233 14.65 0.07 8.01
N ASN A 234 14.96 -0.98 7.24
CA ASN A 234 16.33 -1.48 7.11
C ASN A 234 16.99 -1.13 5.76
N SER A 235 16.20 -0.72 4.78
CA SER A 235 16.63 -0.55 3.38
C SER A 235 16.37 0.87 2.87
N LEU A 236 17.08 1.24 1.81
CA LEU A 236 16.79 2.42 1.00
C LEU A 236 15.48 2.32 0.24
N ILE A 237 15.09 1.10 -0.13
CA ILE A 237 13.83 0.84 -0.81
C ILE A 237 12.71 1.07 0.22
N PRO A 238 11.84 2.07 0.02
CA PRO A 238 10.79 2.36 0.97
C PRO A 238 9.67 1.33 0.91
N VAL A 239 9.04 1.10 2.05
CA VAL A 239 7.74 0.44 2.14
C VAL A 239 6.66 1.44 1.74
N ALA A 240 5.80 1.07 0.79
CA ALA A 240 4.59 1.81 0.48
C ALA A 240 3.50 1.48 1.53
N ALA A 241 3.39 2.30 2.57
CA ALA A 241 2.48 2.05 3.68
C ALA A 241 1.19 2.87 3.55
N PHE A 242 0.03 2.20 3.61
CA PHE A 242 -1.25 2.91 3.65
C PHE A 242 -1.57 3.38 5.06
N PHE A 243 -1.85 4.68 5.17
CA PHE A 243 -2.41 5.30 6.36
C PHE A 243 -3.78 5.90 6.06
N ALA A 244 -4.68 5.83 7.04
CA ALA A 244 -6.01 6.43 6.94
C ALA A 244 -5.93 7.95 6.97
N VAL A 245 -6.50 8.64 5.98
CA VAL A 245 -6.53 10.12 5.91
C VAL A 245 -7.76 10.75 6.57
N ARG A 246 -8.71 9.90 6.97
CA ARG A 246 -9.92 10.22 7.73
C ARG A 246 -10.34 9.00 8.55
N ASP A 247 -11.33 9.17 9.42
CA ASP A 247 -11.98 8.04 10.05
C ASP A 247 -12.71 7.18 8.99
N ILE A 248 -12.67 5.86 9.19
CA ILE A 248 -13.22 4.84 8.31
C ILE A 248 -14.06 3.90 9.17
N ASP A 249 -15.33 3.72 8.82
CA ASP A 249 -16.22 2.89 9.62
C ASP A 249 -16.10 1.39 9.27
N ALA A 250 -16.52 0.54 10.21
CA ALA A 250 -16.53 -0.91 9.97
C ALA A 250 -17.44 -1.25 8.78
N GLY A 251 -16.94 -2.09 7.88
CA GLY A 251 -17.61 -2.48 6.64
C GLY A 251 -17.36 -1.54 5.46
N GLU A 252 -16.73 -0.40 5.67
CA GLU A 252 -16.40 0.56 4.61
C GLU A 252 -15.24 0.05 3.73
N GLU A 253 -15.35 0.28 2.42
CA GLU A 253 -14.29 -0.03 1.47
C GLU A 253 -13.08 0.90 1.66
N LEU A 254 -11.90 0.29 1.64
CA LEU A 254 -10.63 0.97 1.64
C LEU A 254 -10.27 1.38 0.21
N THR A 255 -9.95 2.65 0.00
CA THR A 255 -9.64 3.19 -1.32
C THR A 255 -8.49 4.20 -1.28
N PHE A 256 -7.72 4.29 -2.36
CA PHE A 256 -6.65 5.28 -2.52
C PHE A 256 -6.71 5.96 -3.89
N ASP A 257 -5.99 7.07 -4.06
CA ASP A 257 -5.88 7.71 -5.37
C ASP A 257 -4.79 7.03 -6.22
N TYR A 258 -5.13 6.60 -7.44
CA TYR A 258 -4.20 5.94 -8.36
C TYR A 258 -3.38 6.94 -9.18
N SER A 259 -3.72 8.24 -9.18
CA SER A 259 -2.83 9.24 -9.77
C SER A 259 -1.58 9.29 -8.92
N GLY A 260 -0.43 8.93 -9.51
CA GLY A 260 0.82 8.67 -8.79
C GLY A 260 1.24 9.75 -7.79
N PHE A 261 2.25 9.41 -6.99
CA PHE A 261 2.71 10.21 -5.87
C PHE A 261 3.86 11.13 -6.31
N ASP A 262 3.80 12.40 -5.93
CA ASP A 262 4.96 13.29 -5.93
C ASP A 262 5.45 13.55 -4.49
N ASP A 263 6.63 14.18 -4.41
CA ASP A 263 7.47 14.32 -3.23
C ASP A 263 6.92 15.19 -2.09
N HIS A 264 5.68 15.65 -2.21
CA HIS A 264 5.06 16.52 -1.23
C HIS A 264 3.78 15.94 -0.63
N GLY A 265 3.44 14.68 -0.95
CA GLY A 265 2.08 14.19 -0.73
C GLY A 265 1.05 15.08 -1.43
N GLY A 266 1.54 15.88 -2.38
CA GLY A 266 0.79 16.76 -3.22
C GLY A 266 0.18 15.93 -4.32
N ARG A 267 -0.99 16.37 -4.75
CA ARG A 267 -1.50 15.97 -6.05
C ARG A 267 -0.44 16.43 -7.06
N LEU A 268 -0.02 15.58 -8.00
CA LEU A 268 0.64 16.06 -9.22
C LEU A 268 -0.28 17.13 -9.84
N GLU A 269 -0.03 18.40 -9.53
CA GLU A 269 -0.78 19.53 -10.10
C GLU A 269 -0.46 19.71 -11.60
N ASN A 270 0.45 18.89 -12.14
CA ASN A 270 0.77 18.83 -13.55
C ASN A 270 0.87 17.39 -14.06
N VAL A 271 -0.19 16.57 -13.89
CA VAL A 271 -0.56 15.77 -15.07
C VAL A 271 -1.14 16.79 -16.03
N ALA A 272 -0.27 17.39 -16.85
CA ALA A 272 -0.72 18.06 -18.04
C ALA A 272 -1.78 17.15 -18.65
N MET A 273 -2.97 17.69 -18.89
CA MET A 273 -3.72 17.21 -20.02
C MET A 273 -2.74 17.36 -21.17
N VAL A 274 -2.03 16.28 -21.51
CA VAL A 274 -1.42 16.16 -22.81
C VAL A 274 -2.64 16.09 -23.69
N ASP A 275 -3.05 17.28 -24.14
CA ASP A 275 -4.02 17.46 -25.18
C ASP A 275 -3.56 16.56 -26.33
N ASP A 276 -4.50 15.72 -26.74
CA ASP A 276 -4.57 15.04 -28.02
C ASP A 276 -3.23 14.62 -28.65
N ILE A 277 -2.81 13.40 -28.31
CA ILE A 277 -2.35 12.50 -29.38
C ILE A 277 -3.60 11.83 -29.93
N GLU A 278 -3.99 12.28 -31.12
CA GLU A 278 -5.09 11.76 -31.93
C GLU A 278 -5.21 10.22 -31.83
N GLY A 279 -6.38 9.73 -31.39
CA GLY A 279 -6.75 8.32 -31.52
C GLY A 279 -7.19 7.64 -30.21
N LYS A 280 -8.43 7.87 -29.81
CA LYS A 280 -9.10 7.19 -28.68
C LYS A 280 -9.06 5.65 -28.78
N LYS A 281 -8.27 5.00 -27.93
CA LYS A 281 -8.55 3.71 -27.24
C LYS A 281 -7.69 3.64 -25.97
N GLY A 282 -8.28 3.56 -24.76
CA GLY A 282 -7.51 3.07 -23.59
C GLY A 282 -7.72 3.67 -22.20
N LYS A 283 -8.53 4.72 -21.98
CA LYS A 283 -8.78 5.26 -20.62
C LYS A 283 -10.00 4.57 -19.99
N LYS A 284 -9.81 3.77 -18.92
CA LYS A 284 -10.93 3.10 -18.21
C LYS A 284 -11.76 4.13 -17.42
N LYS A 285 -13.08 3.99 -17.43
CA LYS A 285 -14.00 4.85 -16.68
C LYS A 285 -13.79 4.66 -15.17
N CYS A 286 -13.79 5.74 -14.41
CA CYS A 286 -13.82 5.67 -12.94
C CYS A 286 -15.24 5.36 -12.46
N LEU A 287 -15.36 4.38 -11.57
CA LEU A 287 -16.64 3.93 -10.98
C LEU A 287 -16.69 4.15 -9.46
N CYS A 288 -15.88 5.08 -8.91
CA CYS A 288 -15.81 5.29 -7.46
C CYS A 288 -17.08 5.88 -6.82
N GLY A 289 -18.03 6.36 -7.63
CA GLY A 289 -19.32 6.87 -7.17
C GLY A 289 -19.28 8.19 -6.40
N ASN A 290 -18.10 8.80 -6.22
CA ASN A 290 -17.97 10.05 -5.46
C ASN A 290 -18.38 11.28 -6.27
N GLU A 291 -18.93 12.31 -5.61
CA GLU A 291 -19.36 13.57 -6.25
C GLU A 291 -18.22 14.33 -6.94
N ILE A 292 -17.00 14.26 -6.38
CA ILE A 292 -15.81 14.92 -6.97
C ILE A 292 -15.06 14.01 -7.97
N CYS A 293 -15.74 12.98 -8.50
CA CYS A 293 -15.14 12.01 -9.42
C CYS A 293 -14.64 12.67 -10.71
N ARG A 294 -13.40 12.34 -11.10
CA ARG A 294 -12.76 12.78 -12.35
C ARG A 294 -13.29 12.07 -13.60
N GLY A 295 -14.19 11.10 -13.45
CA GLY A 295 -14.81 10.32 -14.52
C GLY A 295 -13.92 9.24 -15.15
N ILE A 296 -12.61 9.32 -15.00
CA ILE A 296 -11.61 8.42 -15.59
C ILE A 296 -10.66 7.92 -14.51
N LEU A 297 -10.28 6.64 -14.55
CA LEU A 297 -9.23 6.11 -13.69
C LEU A 297 -7.89 6.73 -14.07
N PRO A 298 -7.18 7.38 -13.14
CA PRO A 298 -5.85 7.91 -13.42
C PRO A 298 -4.89 6.73 -13.54
N PHE A 299 -4.34 6.52 -14.74
CA PHE A 299 -3.27 5.58 -14.98
C PHE A 299 -2.01 6.36 -15.32
N ASP A 300 -0.88 5.99 -14.72
CA ASP A 300 0.41 6.47 -15.17
C ASP A 300 0.72 5.88 -16.55
N GLN A 301 0.64 6.71 -17.58
CA GLN A 301 0.96 6.31 -18.95
C GLN A 301 2.48 6.22 -19.19
N SER A 302 3.29 6.67 -18.24
CA SER A 302 4.74 6.72 -18.31
C SER A 302 5.44 5.60 -17.53
N LEU A 303 4.75 4.48 -17.29
CA LEU A 303 5.39 3.22 -16.90
C LEU A 303 6.66 2.99 -17.74
#